data_AF-A0A0E0LQ42-F1
#
_entry.id   AF-A0A0E0LQ42-F1
#
_cell.length_a   1.000
_cell.length_b   1.000
_cell.length_c   1.000
_cell.angle_alpha   90.00
_cell.angle_beta   90.00
_cell.angle_gamma   90.00
#
_symmetry.space_group_name_H-M   'P 1'
#
loop_
_entity.id
_entity.type
_entity.pdbx_description
1 polymer ?
#
loop_
_entity_poly.entity_id
_entity_poly.type
_entity_poly.pdbx_seq_one_letter_code
_entity_poly.pdbx_strand_id
1 'polypeptide(L)'
;MAMDRRCTLLTRALLLAVAALALRLIYAAFLAAIALYPPLPAAVLPSKAYLHSALATPDAWRTRHWRNAVDYHSTLLAAHLADGILSPTSRAVCLGALQEALAMRELGVSAAVAVARKRSPPLAVAGNDRRLPFPDSSVDFVFASRALDSSKRPADLAAEAARILKPEGHLVVLTSSAADAFSLRALQALLPSLRLLRSRQINGPDDSTLRELVFQKIQDSTHDPVNKCTIGDHKLQLLTHAEPLIQEEPRKPWITLKRNMKNIKYLPTLADISFKRNYVYVDVGARGYGSSIGSWFRKQYPKQNHTFQVFAIEADPAFHSEYAAKKAVTLLPYAAWVKNDTLSFEINADPGKEDEAKAHGRGMGRIRPMAGKMSGEVRSVPAFDFAEWLKRTVSEQDYVVMKMDVEGTEFDLIPRLFDTGAICLIDELFLECHYNRWQKCCPGERSPKYQNTYDECLELFSSLRESGVLVHQWW
;
A
#
# COMPACT_ATOMS: atom_id res chain seq x y z
N MET A 1 -56.66 37.57 16.04
CA MET A 1 -55.36 37.04 15.59
C MET A 1 -55.51 36.05 14.41
N ALA A 2 -56.34 36.35 13.40
CA ALA A 2 -56.60 35.47 12.24
C ALA A 2 -56.39 36.16 10.87
N MET A 3 -56.25 37.50 10.85
CA MET A 3 -55.98 38.27 9.61
C MET A 3 -54.51 38.26 9.20
N ASP A 4 -53.59 38.05 10.14
CA ASP A 4 -52.13 38.17 9.90
C ASP A 4 -51.50 36.91 9.25
N ARG A 5 -52.12 35.74 9.43
CA ARG A 5 -51.65 34.48 8.81
C ARG A 5 -52.07 34.33 7.34
N ARG A 6 -53.13 35.01 6.90
CA ARG A 6 -53.58 34.95 5.50
C ARG A 6 -52.72 35.81 4.58
N CYS A 7 -52.23 36.95 5.08
CA CYS A 7 -51.38 37.84 4.30
C CYS A 7 -50.03 37.16 3.97
N THR A 8 -49.41 36.48 4.94
CA THR A 8 -48.13 35.78 4.78
C THR A 8 -48.16 34.54 3.88
N LEU A 9 -49.29 33.81 3.84
CA LEU A 9 -49.47 32.70 2.90
C LEU A 9 -49.64 33.18 1.45
N LEU A 10 -50.35 34.29 1.25
CA LEU A 10 -50.51 34.90 -0.07
C LEU A 10 -49.19 35.46 -0.60
N THR A 11 -48.37 36.10 0.24
CA THR A 11 -47.04 36.58 -0.18
C THR A 11 -46.11 35.42 -0.55
N ARG A 12 -46.13 34.32 0.21
CA ARG A 12 -45.33 33.12 -0.10
C ARG A 12 -45.78 32.45 -1.39
N ALA A 13 -47.08 32.33 -1.62
CA ALA A 13 -47.62 31.79 -2.87
C ALA A 13 -47.25 32.67 -4.07
N LEU A 14 -47.30 34.00 -3.92
CA LEU A 14 -46.91 34.94 -4.97
C LEU A 14 -45.40 34.84 -5.28
N LEU A 15 -44.56 34.74 -4.25
CA LEU A 15 -43.10 34.58 -4.43
C LEU A 15 -42.75 33.25 -5.11
N LEU A 16 -43.43 32.15 -4.77
CA LEU A 16 -43.25 30.87 -5.45
C LEU A 16 -43.71 30.90 -6.91
N ALA A 17 -44.82 31.59 -7.20
CA ALA A 17 -45.30 31.77 -8.57
C ALA A 17 -44.32 32.62 -9.41
N VAL A 18 -43.77 33.69 -8.84
CA VAL A 18 -42.74 34.52 -9.50
C VAL A 18 -41.46 33.72 -9.74
N ALA A 19 -41.02 32.92 -8.76
CA ALA A 19 -39.84 32.06 -8.91
C ALA A 19 -40.05 31.00 -10.00
N ALA A 20 -41.23 30.37 -10.06
CA ALA A 20 -41.56 29.40 -11.10
C ALA A 20 -41.62 30.04 -12.50
N LEU A 21 -42.13 31.27 -12.60
CA LEU A 21 -42.15 32.02 -13.85
C LEU A 21 -40.74 32.41 -14.30
N ALA A 22 -39.89 32.87 -13.37
CA ALA A 22 -38.49 33.17 -13.64
C ALA A 22 -37.73 31.92 -14.11
N LEU A 23 -37.96 30.76 -13.48
CA LEU A 23 -37.35 29.50 -13.89
C LEU A 23 -37.79 29.08 -15.31
N ARG A 24 -39.08 29.27 -15.65
CA ARG A 24 -39.59 29.01 -17.00
C ARG A 24 -39.00 29.96 -18.03
N LEU A 25 -38.80 31.24 -17.70
CA LEU A 25 -38.18 32.21 -18.59
C LEU A 25 -36.69 31.91 -18.80
N ILE A 26 -35.97 31.52 -17.76
CA ILE A 26 -34.57 31.06 -17.87
C ILE A 26 -34.49 29.80 -18.73
N TYR A 27 -35.40 28.84 -18.53
CA TYR A 27 -35.47 27.62 -19.32
C TYR A 27 -35.81 27.91 -20.80
N ALA A 28 -36.75 28.82 -21.06
CA ALA A 28 -37.08 29.24 -22.42
C ALA A 28 -35.91 29.99 -23.09
N ALA A 29 -35.19 30.84 -22.35
CA ALA A 29 -33.99 31.50 -22.84
C ALA A 29 -32.86 30.51 -23.12
N PHE A 30 -32.70 29.48 -22.29
CA PHE A 30 -31.75 28.39 -22.52
C PHE A 30 -32.10 27.58 -23.78
N LEU A 31 -33.37 27.25 -23.99
CA LEU A 31 -33.84 26.57 -25.21
C LEU A 31 -33.67 27.46 -26.46
N ALA A 32 -33.94 28.75 -26.36
CA ALA A 32 -33.71 29.70 -27.45
C ALA A 32 -32.21 29.87 -27.76
N ALA A 33 -31.35 29.86 -26.74
CA ALA A 33 -29.90 29.87 -26.92
C ALA A 33 -29.41 28.59 -27.62
N ILE A 34 -29.97 27.41 -27.30
CA ILE A 34 -29.70 26.16 -28.03
C ILE A 34 -30.16 26.24 -29.49
N ALA A 35 -31.30 26.89 -29.76
CA ALA A 35 -31.83 27.06 -31.11
C ALA A 35 -31.07 28.10 -31.97
N LEU A 36 -30.28 28.98 -31.35
CA LEU A 36 -29.42 29.96 -32.03
C LEU A 36 -28.03 29.39 -32.39
N TYR A 37 -27.67 28.21 -31.89
CA TYR A 37 -26.55 27.47 -32.45
C TYR A 37 -27.00 26.77 -33.73
N PRO A 38 -26.36 27.02 -34.89
CA PRO A 38 -26.58 26.14 -36.02
C PRO A 38 -26.27 24.71 -35.58
N PRO A 39 -27.02 23.70 -36.06
CA PRO A 39 -26.61 22.32 -35.82
C PRO A 39 -25.16 22.21 -36.28
N LEU A 40 -24.27 21.83 -35.35
CA LEU A 40 -22.93 21.36 -35.70
C LEU A 40 -23.12 20.45 -36.92
N PRO A 41 -22.38 20.66 -38.03
CA PRO A 41 -22.49 19.74 -39.15
C PRO A 41 -22.32 18.36 -38.55
N ALA A 42 -23.33 17.50 -38.75
CA ALA A 42 -23.22 16.11 -38.39
C ALA A 42 -21.87 15.69 -38.94
N ALA A 43 -20.92 15.40 -38.04
CA ALA A 43 -19.67 14.82 -38.43
C ALA A 43 -20.11 13.50 -39.05
N VAL A 44 -20.24 13.50 -40.37
CA VAL A 44 -20.25 12.31 -41.18
C VAL A 44 -18.92 11.69 -40.81
N LEU A 45 -18.97 10.77 -39.85
CA LEU A 45 -17.90 9.81 -39.65
C LEU A 45 -17.57 9.36 -41.07
N PRO A 46 -16.37 9.66 -41.58
CA PRO A 46 -16.00 9.10 -42.87
C PRO A 46 -16.22 7.60 -42.71
N SER A 47 -16.95 7.00 -43.65
CA SER A 47 -17.04 5.55 -43.72
C SER A 47 -15.62 5.02 -43.50
N LYS A 48 -15.46 4.03 -42.62
CA LYS A 48 -14.17 3.46 -42.21
C LYS A 48 -13.36 3.04 -43.45
N ALA A 49 -12.71 3.99 -44.11
CA ALA A 49 -11.62 3.78 -45.02
C ALA A 49 -10.44 3.62 -44.08
N TYR A 50 -10.28 2.39 -43.57
CA TYR A 50 -9.01 1.96 -43.03
C TYR A 50 -7.97 2.37 -44.06
N LEU A 51 -7.16 3.37 -43.75
CA LEU A 51 -5.92 3.61 -44.48
C LEU A 51 -5.14 2.30 -44.30
N HIS A 52 -5.26 1.41 -45.30
CA HIS A 52 -4.43 0.25 -45.41
C HIS A 52 -3.02 0.80 -45.61
N SER A 53 -2.29 1.01 -44.52
CA SER A 53 -0.84 1.06 -44.60
C SER A 53 -0.45 -0.26 -45.25
N ALA A 54 0.19 -0.18 -46.42
CA ALA A 54 0.62 -1.32 -47.22
C ALA A 54 1.79 -2.08 -46.55
N LEU A 55 1.61 -2.45 -45.29
CA LEU A 55 2.50 -3.32 -44.53
C LEU A 55 1.84 -4.68 -44.48
N ALA A 56 2.58 -5.74 -44.81
CA ALA A 56 2.12 -7.11 -44.66
C ALA A 56 1.84 -7.37 -43.16
N THR A 57 0.57 -7.24 -42.77
CA THR A 57 0.11 -7.51 -41.41
C THR A 57 0.00 -9.03 -41.24
N PRO A 58 0.62 -9.65 -40.23
CA PRO A 58 0.39 -11.05 -39.91
C PRO A 58 -1.12 -11.36 -39.80
N ASP A 59 -1.57 -12.51 -40.33
CA ASP A 59 -2.99 -12.89 -40.33
C ASP A 59 -3.62 -12.88 -38.92
N ALA A 60 -2.82 -13.14 -37.88
CA ALA A 60 -3.22 -13.05 -36.48
C ALA A 60 -3.81 -11.67 -36.09
N TRP A 61 -3.36 -10.57 -36.74
CA TRP A 61 -3.82 -9.20 -36.48
C TRP A 61 -5.19 -8.88 -37.12
N ARG A 62 -5.76 -9.83 -37.87
CA ARG A 62 -7.07 -9.68 -38.53
C ARG A 62 -8.17 -10.48 -37.85
N THR A 63 -7.84 -11.26 -36.81
CA THR A 63 -8.84 -12.00 -36.04
C THR A 63 -9.83 -11.04 -35.38
N ARG A 64 -11.09 -11.48 -35.24
CA ARG A 64 -12.15 -10.67 -34.61
C ARG A 64 -11.76 -10.22 -33.20
N HIS A 65 -11.18 -11.12 -32.41
CA HIS A 65 -10.72 -10.80 -31.05
C HIS A 65 -9.62 -9.72 -31.06
N TRP A 66 -8.64 -9.82 -31.97
CA TRP A 66 -7.61 -8.80 -32.10
C TRP A 66 -8.18 -7.43 -32.49
N ARG A 67 -9.08 -7.40 -33.47
CA ARG A 67 -9.72 -6.16 -33.93
C ARG A 67 -10.57 -5.52 -32.83
N ASN A 68 -11.35 -6.31 -32.09
CA ASN A 68 -12.10 -5.81 -30.93
C ASN A 68 -11.20 -5.16 -29.88
N ALA A 69 -10.04 -5.78 -29.60
CA ALA A 69 -9.07 -5.20 -28.67
C ALA A 69 -8.47 -3.88 -29.20
N VAL A 70 -8.20 -3.77 -30.50
CA VAL A 70 -7.75 -2.50 -31.11
C VAL A 70 -8.85 -1.44 -31.01
N ASP A 71 -10.09 -1.75 -31.41
CA ASP A 71 -11.23 -0.82 -31.36
C ASP A 71 -11.52 -0.31 -29.92
N TYR A 72 -11.40 -1.19 -28.92
CA TYR A 72 -11.51 -0.82 -27.50
C TYR A 72 -10.48 0.23 -27.11
N HIS A 73 -9.19 -0.04 -27.37
CA HIS A 73 -8.12 0.91 -27.04
C HIS A 73 -8.24 2.20 -27.86
N SER A 74 -8.65 2.13 -29.13
CA SER A 74 -8.86 3.30 -29.97
C SER A 74 -9.93 4.23 -29.38
N THR A 75 -11.04 3.67 -28.89
CA THR A 75 -12.11 4.45 -28.26
C THR A 75 -11.60 5.19 -27.02
N LEU A 76 -10.81 4.50 -26.18
CA LEU A 76 -10.24 5.08 -24.96
C LEU A 76 -9.20 6.16 -25.26
N LEU A 77 -8.30 5.91 -26.21
CA LEU A 77 -7.21 6.81 -26.59
C LEU A 77 -7.69 8.03 -27.37
N ALA A 78 -8.80 7.92 -28.11
CA ALA A 78 -9.42 9.05 -28.79
C ALA A 78 -9.84 10.17 -27.81
N ALA A 79 -10.30 9.82 -26.60
CA ALA A 79 -10.61 10.80 -25.57
C ALA A 79 -9.36 11.57 -25.11
N HIS A 80 -8.22 10.87 -24.96
CA HIS A 80 -6.95 11.51 -24.59
C HIS A 80 -6.40 12.42 -25.70
N LEU A 81 -6.67 12.10 -26.98
CA LEU A 81 -6.39 13.01 -28.11
C LEU A 81 -7.26 14.27 -28.06
N ALA A 82 -8.56 14.11 -27.82
CA ALA A 82 -9.49 15.24 -27.71
C ALA A 82 -9.16 16.16 -26.53
N ASP A 83 -8.70 15.59 -25.41
CA ASP A 83 -8.27 16.32 -24.21
C ASP A 83 -6.89 16.98 -24.36
N GLY A 84 -6.16 16.73 -25.45
CA GLY A 84 -4.80 17.24 -25.66
C GLY A 84 -3.71 16.56 -24.80
N ILE A 85 -4.06 15.49 -24.08
CA ILE A 85 -3.13 14.66 -23.28
C ILE A 85 -2.22 13.85 -24.23
N LEU A 86 -2.79 13.36 -25.33
CA LEU A 86 -2.10 12.71 -26.43
C LEU A 86 -2.19 13.62 -27.67
N SER A 87 -1.13 13.64 -28.49
CA SER A 87 -1.07 14.39 -29.75
C SER A 87 -0.64 13.48 -30.91
N PRO A 88 -1.09 13.72 -32.17
CA PRO A 88 -0.61 12.99 -33.35
C PRO A 88 0.92 12.98 -33.52
N THR A 89 1.61 14.01 -33.01
CA THR A 89 3.08 14.12 -33.07
C THR A 89 3.80 13.51 -31.87
N SER A 90 3.06 12.92 -30.92
CA SER A 90 3.64 12.37 -29.69
C SER A 90 4.52 11.17 -30.00
N ARG A 91 5.70 11.13 -29.38
CA ARG A 91 6.45 9.88 -29.20
C ARG A 91 5.74 9.10 -28.11
N ALA A 92 4.88 8.16 -28.52
CA ALA A 92 4.04 7.39 -27.61
C ALA A 92 4.55 5.95 -27.43
N VAL A 93 4.53 5.47 -26.19
CA VAL A 93 4.98 4.11 -25.84
C VAL A 93 3.86 3.35 -25.14
N CYS A 94 3.56 2.15 -25.63
CA CYS A 94 2.58 1.23 -25.05
C CYS A 94 3.28 0.08 -24.32
N LEU A 95 2.91 -0.19 -23.07
CA LEU A 95 3.55 -1.19 -22.21
C LEU A 95 2.77 -2.51 -22.11
N GLY A 96 1.50 -2.54 -22.50
CA GLY A 96 0.67 -3.74 -22.32
C GLY A 96 0.70 -4.68 -23.53
N ALA A 97 0.36 -4.16 -24.70
CA ALA A 97 0.13 -5.00 -25.88
C ALA A 97 0.36 -4.30 -27.22
N LEU A 98 0.55 -5.10 -28.27
CA LEU A 98 0.73 -4.61 -29.65
C LEU A 98 -0.52 -3.90 -30.19
N GLN A 99 -1.70 -4.34 -29.74
CA GLN A 99 -3.01 -3.78 -30.10
C GLN A 99 -3.11 -2.30 -29.71
N GLU A 100 -2.46 -1.90 -28.61
CA GLU A 100 -2.45 -0.52 -28.11
C GLU A 100 -1.70 0.40 -29.07
N ALA A 101 -0.51 -0.03 -29.53
CA ALA A 101 0.28 0.75 -30.48
C ALA A 101 -0.39 0.83 -31.86
N LEU A 102 -1.05 -0.25 -32.29
CA LEU A 102 -1.84 -0.24 -33.51
C LEU A 102 -3.03 0.72 -33.41
N ALA A 103 -3.77 0.71 -32.29
CA ALA A 103 -4.86 1.64 -32.02
C ALA A 103 -4.41 3.10 -32.12
N MET A 104 -3.31 3.47 -31.47
CA MET A 104 -2.73 4.81 -31.56
C MET A 104 -2.37 5.21 -32.99
N ARG A 105 -1.79 4.29 -33.77
CA ARG A 105 -1.42 4.54 -35.17
C ARG A 105 -2.63 4.72 -36.07
N GLU A 106 -3.70 3.93 -35.87
CA GLU A 106 -4.96 4.11 -36.59
C GLU A 106 -5.65 5.44 -36.24
N LEU A 107 -5.39 5.98 -35.04
CA LEU A 107 -5.80 7.33 -34.63
C LEU A 107 -4.85 8.46 -35.11
N GLY A 108 -3.81 8.13 -35.88
CA GLY A 108 -2.89 9.12 -36.47
C GLY A 108 -1.64 9.43 -35.63
N VAL A 109 -1.41 8.77 -34.50
CA VAL A 109 -0.16 8.89 -33.72
C VAL A 109 0.92 7.99 -34.35
N SER A 110 1.55 8.48 -35.42
CA SER A 110 2.43 7.67 -36.28
C SER A 110 3.66 7.11 -35.57
N ALA A 111 4.16 7.80 -34.54
CA ALA A 111 5.34 7.42 -33.78
C ALA A 111 5.05 6.43 -32.63
N ALA A 112 3.80 5.98 -32.46
CA ALA A 112 3.46 5.04 -31.40
C ALA A 112 4.10 3.67 -31.61
N VAL A 113 4.66 3.11 -30.52
CA VAL A 113 5.30 1.79 -30.47
C VAL A 113 4.94 1.05 -29.19
N ALA A 114 4.81 -0.26 -29.27
CA ALA A 114 4.68 -1.14 -28.11
C ALA A 114 6.05 -1.68 -27.68
N VAL A 115 6.19 -1.97 -26.38
CA VAL A 115 7.30 -2.74 -25.85
C VAL A 115 6.88 -4.20 -25.80
N ALA A 116 7.63 -5.07 -26.47
CA ALA A 116 7.35 -6.50 -26.50
C ALA A 116 8.64 -7.31 -26.33
N ARG A 117 8.51 -8.59 -25.98
CA ARG A 117 9.68 -9.50 -25.88
C ARG A 117 10.38 -9.69 -27.22
N LYS A 118 9.61 -9.74 -28.31
CA LYS A 118 10.12 -9.89 -29.68
C LYS A 118 9.90 -8.59 -30.44
N ARG A 119 10.94 -8.13 -31.14
CA ARG A 119 10.87 -6.97 -32.04
C ARG A 119 9.92 -7.28 -33.19
N SER A 120 9.04 -6.32 -33.52
CA SER A 120 8.08 -6.44 -34.62
C SER A 120 7.84 -5.07 -35.26
N PRO A 121 8.76 -4.57 -36.10
CA PRO A 121 8.65 -3.25 -36.69
C PRO A 121 7.45 -3.17 -37.66
N PRO A 122 6.78 -2.00 -37.77
CA PRO A 122 7.06 -0.77 -37.02
C PRO A 122 6.34 -0.70 -35.66
N LEU A 123 5.52 -1.70 -35.30
CA LEU A 123 4.64 -1.65 -34.13
C LEU A 123 5.33 -1.91 -32.79
N ALA A 124 6.45 -2.64 -32.77
CA ALA A 124 7.05 -3.09 -31.52
C ALA A 124 8.57 -3.03 -31.49
N VAL A 125 9.09 -2.54 -30.38
CA VAL A 125 10.50 -2.61 -30.00
C VAL A 125 10.73 -3.73 -28.98
N ALA A 126 11.90 -4.34 -29.02
CA ALA A 126 12.27 -5.37 -28.05
C ALA A 126 12.64 -4.71 -26.70
N GLY A 127 12.03 -5.16 -25.61
CA GLY A 127 12.32 -4.66 -24.27
C GLY A 127 11.80 -5.59 -23.17
N ASN A 128 12.10 -5.23 -21.93
CA ASN A 128 11.60 -5.92 -20.74
C ASN A 128 11.35 -4.93 -19.60
N ASP A 129 10.64 -5.39 -18.58
CA ASP A 129 10.18 -4.59 -17.44
C ASP A 129 11.31 -4.08 -16.53
N ARG A 130 12.58 -4.47 -16.74
CA ARG A 130 13.74 -3.95 -15.97
C ARG A 130 14.23 -2.62 -16.49
N ARG A 131 14.26 -2.50 -17.81
CA ARG A 131 14.82 -1.36 -18.50
C ARG A 131 14.12 -1.23 -19.85
N LEU A 132 13.26 -0.23 -19.94
CA LEU A 132 12.61 0.10 -21.19
C LEU A 132 13.66 0.65 -22.17
N PRO A 133 13.59 0.30 -23.47
CA PRO A 133 14.62 0.60 -24.47
C PRO A 133 14.55 2.05 -24.98
N PHE A 134 14.34 3.00 -24.07
CA PHE A 134 14.24 4.43 -24.37
C PHE A 134 15.15 5.23 -23.43
N PRO A 135 15.80 6.30 -23.94
CA PRO A 135 16.54 7.23 -23.10
C PRO A 135 15.65 7.91 -22.05
N ASP A 136 16.28 8.43 -21.00
CA ASP A 136 15.62 9.25 -19.99
C ASP A 136 14.95 10.45 -20.68
N SER A 137 13.76 10.83 -20.23
CA SER A 137 13.04 12.03 -20.71
C SER A 137 12.97 12.15 -22.24
N SER A 138 12.55 11.07 -22.92
CA SER A 138 12.53 10.99 -24.38
C SER A 138 11.14 10.73 -24.99
N VAL A 139 10.16 10.38 -24.16
CA VAL A 139 8.81 9.96 -24.54
C VAL A 139 7.80 11.01 -24.05
N ASP A 140 6.82 11.34 -24.89
CA ASP A 140 5.80 12.35 -24.58
C ASP A 140 4.58 11.73 -23.87
N PHE A 141 4.26 10.48 -24.21
CA PHE A 141 3.10 9.76 -23.70
C PHE A 141 3.42 8.28 -23.46
N VAL A 142 3.07 7.76 -22.28
CA VAL A 142 3.16 6.34 -21.96
C VAL A 142 1.76 5.81 -21.65
N PHE A 143 1.38 4.73 -22.33
CA PHE A 143 0.16 3.99 -22.05
C PHE A 143 0.54 2.65 -21.42
N ALA A 144 0.30 2.53 -20.12
CA ALA A 144 0.29 1.27 -19.42
C ALA A 144 -1.16 0.82 -19.32
N SER A 145 -1.61 -0.08 -20.19
CA SER A 145 -2.86 -0.78 -19.92
C SER A 145 -2.67 -1.69 -18.69
N ARG A 146 -3.14 -2.93 -18.72
CA ARG A 146 -2.95 -3.93 -17.65
C ARG A 146 -1.50 -4.43 -17.47
N ALA A 147 -0.51 -3.65 -17.92
CA ALA A 147 0.91 -3.96 -17.85
C ALA A 147 1.42 -4.00 -16.40
N LEU A 148 0.95 -3.08 -15.54
CA LEU A 148 1.33 -3.10 -14.13
C LEU A 148 0.72 -4.31 -13.40
N ASP A 149 -0.55 -4.64 -13.66
CA ASP A 149 -1.24 -5.80 -13.07
C ASP A 149 -0.56 -7.13 -13.41
N SER A 150 -0.04 -7.24 -14.64
CA SER A 150 0.57 -8.47 -15.16
C SER A 150 2.08 -8.55 -14.94
N SER A 151 2.73 -7.45 -14.53
CA SER A 151 4.16 -7.44 -14.29
C SER A 151 4.50 -8.18 -13.00
N LYS A 152 5.62 -8.92 -13.04
CA LYS A 152 6.19 -9.51 -11.81
C LYS A 152 6.85 -8.46 -10.91
N ARG A 153 7.13 -7.27 -11.45
CA ARG A 153 7.82 -6.17 -10.76
C ARG A 153 7.17 -4.84 -11.16
N PRO A 154 5.92 -4.60 -10.73
CA PRO A 154 5.17 -3.40 -11.10
C PRO A 154 5.89 -2.11 -10.68
N ALA A 155 6.58 -2.11 -9.53
CA ALA A 155 7.38 -0.98 -9.08
C ALA A 155 8.52 -0.61 -10.04
N ASP A 156 9.25 -1.60 -10.57
CA ASP A 156 10.33 -1.35 -11.54
C ASP A 156 9.77 -0.82 -12.87
N LEU A 157 8.64 -1.39 -13.34
CA LEU A 157 7.99 -0.95 -14.57
C LEU A 157 7.42 0.47 -14.44
N ALA A 158 6.82 0.79 -13.29
CA ALA A 158 6.32 2.13 -12.97
C ALA A 158 7.47 3.16 -12.94
N ALA A 159 8.59 2.83 -12.29
CA ALA A 159 9.78 3.68 -12.26
C ALA A 159 10.36 3.91 -13.67
N GLU A 160 10.41 2.86 -14.50
CA GLU A 160 10.87 2.99 -15.89
C GLU A 160 9.92 3.82 -16.76
N ALA A 161 8.60 3.67 -16.59
CA ALA A 161 7.61 4.51 -17.25
C ALA A 161 7.79 5.99 -16.88
N ALA A 162 8.03 6.29 -15.61
CA ALA A 162 8.35 7.64 -15.14
C ALA A 162 9.70 8.15 -15.68
N ARG A 163 10.73 7.29 -15.77
CA ARG A 163 12.07 7.65 -16.27
C ARG A 163 12.03 8.11 -17.73
N ILE A 164 11.34 7.37 -18.60
CA ILE A 164 11.33 7.65 -20.04
C ILE A 164 10.48 8.86 -20.41
N LEU A 165 9.50 9.24 -19.58
CA LEU A 165 8.65 10.40 -19.81
C LEU A 165 9.43 11.70 -19.72
N LYS A 166 9.16 12.62 -20.63
CA LYS A 166 9.59 14.02 -20.53
C LYS A 166 8.81 14.76 -19.44
N PRO A 167 9.34 15.87 -18.89
CA PRO A 167 8.54 16.80 -18.11
C PRO A 167 7.26 17.20 -18.87
N GLU A 168 6.16 17.38 -18.14
CA GLU A 168 4.80 17.58 -18.67
C GLU A 168 4.22 16.42 -19.49
N GLY A 169 5.00 15.36 -19.75
CA GLY A 169 4.54 14.15 -20.40
C GLY A 169 3.56 13.35 -19.54
N HIS A 170 2.71 12.57 -20.18
CA HIS A 170 1.61 11.88 -19.51
C HIS A 170 1.80 10.36 -19.45
N LEU A 171 1.51 9.78 -18.27
CA LEU A 171 1.34 8.35 -18.09
C LEU A 171 -0.15 8.06 -17.88
N VAL A 172 -0.73 7.22 -18.71
CA VAL A 172 -2.07 6.68 -18.50
C VAL A 172 -1.93 5.22 -18.07
N VAL A 173 -2.51 4.89 -16.92
CA VAL A 173 -2.56 3.54 -16.36
C VAL A 173 -3.99 3.01 -16.38
N LEU A 174 -4.20 1.80 -16.93
CA LEU A 174 -5.42 1.02 -16.71
C LEU A 174 -5.10 -0.16 -15.81
N THR A 175 -5.84 -0.30 -14.72
CA THR A 175 -5.59 -1.38 -13.75
C THR A 175 -6.90 -1.95 -13.24
N SER A 176 -6.95 -3.27 -13.06
CA SER A 176 -8.01 -3.91 -12.26
C SER A 176 -7.69 -3.93 -10.77
N SER A 177 -6.44 -3.64 -10.41
CA SER A 177 -6.00 -3.35 -9.05
C SER A 177 -6.23 -1.85 -8.74
N ALA A 178 -5.82 -1.36 -7.57
CA ALA A 178 -6.10 0.03 -7.15
C ALA A 178 -7.62 0.34 -7.01
N ALA A 179 -8.43 -0.67 -6.71
CA ALA A 179 -9.86 -0.49 -6.48
C ALA A 179 -10.14 0.24 -5.15
N ASP A 180 -9.37 -0.09 -4.12
CA ASP A 180 -9.43 0.49 -2.77
C ASP A 180 -8.43 1.66 -2.59
N ALA A 181 -8.61 2.43 -1.52
CA ALA A 181 -7.79 3.61 -1.26
C ALA A 181 -6.33 3.27 -0.93
N PHE A 182 -6.06 2.13 -0.29
CA PHE A 182 -4.69 1.72 0.06
C PHE A 182 -3.91 1.36 -1.20
N SER A 183 -4.46 0.51 -2.07
CA SER A 183 -3.81 0.10 -3.31
C SER A 183 -3.63 1.27 -4.29
N LEU A 184 -4.57 2.22 -4.34
CA LEU A 184 -4.42 3.45 -5.11
C LEU A 184 -3.27 4.33 -4.60
N ARG A 185 -3.17 4.52 -3.27
CA ARG A 185 -2.07 5.30 -2.67
C ARG A 185 -0.73 4.61 -2.83
N ALA A 186 -0.69 3.28 -2.73
CA ALA A 186 0.50 2.48 -2.99
C ALA A 186 0.99 2.67 -4.44
N LEU A 187 0.08 2.62 -5.43
CA LEU A 187 0.44 2.89 -6.83
C LEU A 187 1.00 4.32 -7.01
N GLN A 188 0.39 5.33 -6.38
CA GLN A 188 0.91 6.70 -6.42
C GLN A 188 2.31 6.80 -5.83
N ALA A 189 2.60 6.10 -4.73
CA ALA A 189 3.91 6.10 -4.08
C ALA A 189 5.02 5.49 -4.95
N LEU A 190 4.68 4.61 -5.90
CA LEU A 190 5.61 4.09 -6.91
C LEU A 190 6.00 5.15 -7.96
N LEU A 191 5.27 6.26 -8.04
CA LEU A 191 5.41 7.30 -9.07
C LEU A 191 5.65 8.69 -8.45
N PRO A 192 6.70 8.88 -7.63
CA PRO A 192 6.89 10.13 -6.87
C PRO A 192 7.12 11.36 -7.76
N SER A 193 7.64 11.17 -8.99
CA SER A 193 7.86 12.24 -9.96
C SER A 193 6.64 12.52 -10.85
N LEU A 194 5.49 11.91 -10.56
CA LEU A 194 4.26 12.11 -11.33
C LEU A 194 3.11 12.59 -10.43
N ARG A 195 2.40 13.61 -10.88
CA ARG A 195 1.17 14.09 -10.25
C ARG A 195 -0.03 13.39 -10.86
N LEU A 196 -0.91 12.81 -10.03
CA LEU A 196 -2.19 12.28 -10.49
C LEU A 196 -3.12 13.44 -10.90
N LEU A 197 -3.57 13.46 -12.15
CA LEU A 197 -4.52 14.44 -12.67
C LEU A 197 -5.96 13.93 -12.66
N ARG A 198 -6.17 12.63 -12.91
CA ARG A 198 -7.50 12.04 -13.07
C ARG A 198 -7.53 10.61 -12.57
N SER A 199 -8.59 10.24 -11.86
CA SER A 199 -8.93 8.86 -11.52
C SER A 199 -10.40 8.61 -11.80
N ARG A 200 -10.73 7.58 -12.57
CA ARG A 200 -12.12 7.17 -12.81
C ARG A 200 -12.24 5.66 -13.03
N GLN A 201 -13.41 5.11 -12.74
CA GLN A 201 -13.75 3.74 -13.13
C GLN A 201 -14.24 3.72 -14.58
N ILE A 202 -13.87 2.68 -15.31
CA ILE A 202 -14.25 2.43 -16.70
C ILE A 202 -14.56 0.94 -16.88
N ASN A 203 -15.27 0.60 -17.97
CA ASN A 203 -15.49 -0.79 -18.35
C ASN A 203 -14.29 -1.32 -19.14
N GLY A 204 -13.82 -2.50 -18.76
CA GLY A 204 -12.83 -3.29 -19.48
C GLY A 204 -13.42 -3.95 -20.73
N PRO A 205 -12.57 -4.52 -21.60
CA PRO A 205 -13.02 -5.20 -22.81
C PRO A 205 -13.81 -6.49 -22.54
N ASP A 206 -13.65 -7.06 -21.34
CA ASP A 206 -14.30 -8.30 -20.89
C ASP A 206 -15.38 -8.03 -19.82
N ASP A 207 -16.05 -6.87 -19.87
CA ASP A 207 -17.04 -6.38 -18.89
C ASP A 207 -16.52 -6.26 -17.43
N SER A 208 -15.20 -6.37 -17.24
CA SER A 208 -14.55 -6.12 -15.96
C SER A 208 -14.55 -4.64 -15.60
N THR A 209 -14.54 -4.29 -14.31
CA THR A 209 -14.30 -2.91 -13.88
C THR A 209 -12.80 -2.64 -13.86
N LEU A 210 -12.36 -1.59 -14.56
CA LEU A 210 -11.00 -1.07 -14.50
C LEU A 210 -10.99 0.33 -13.91
N ARG A 211 -9.85 0.74 -13.38
CA ARG A 211 -9.58 2.13 -13.02
C ARG A 211 -8.61 2.72 -14.04
N GLU A 212 -8.99 3.85 -14.62
CA GLU A 212 -8.09 4.71 -15.39
C GLU A 212 -7.47 5.74 -14.45
N LEU A 213 -6.15 5.84 -14.49
CA LEU A 213 -5.37 6.86 -13.81
C LEU A 213 -4.56 7.63 -14.84
N VAL A 214 -4.69 8.96 -14.84
CA VAL A 214 -3.89 9.85 -15.69
C VAL A 214 -2.93 10.61 -14.81
N PHE A 215 -1.65 10.44 -15.08
CA PHE A 215 -0.55 11.09 -14.41
C PHE A 215 0.18 12.03 -15.35
N GLN A 216 0.76 13.09 -14.79
CA GLN A 216 1.62 14.02 -15.51
C GLN A 216 2.96 14.16 -14.80
N LYS A 217 4.05 14.13 -15.55
CA LYS A 217 5.40 14.32 -15.00
C LYS A 217 5.62 15.77 -14.61
N ILE A 218 6.00 15.99 -13.36
CA ILE A 218 6.32 17.33 -12.85
C ILE A 218 7.73 17.75 -13.30
N GLN A 219 7.94 19.05 -13.49
CA GLN A 219 9.28 19.63 -13.62
C GLN A 219 9.94 19.62 -12.23
N ASP A 220 11.11 18.97 -12.12
CA ASP A 220 12.00 18.82 -10.95
C ASP A 220 11.33 18.97 -9.56
N SER A 221 11.17 17.85 -8.84
CA SER A 221 10.76 17.88 -7.43
C SER A 221 11.91 18.32 -6.53
N THR A 222 11.77 19.48 -5.90
CA THR A 222 12.32 19.70 -4.57
C THR A 222 11.62 18.73 -3.63
N HIS A 223 12.20 17.55 -3.41
CA HIS A 223 11.75 16.66 -2.35
C HIS A 223 12.00 17.36 -1.01
N ASP A 224 10.95 17.94 -0.42
CA ASP A 224 10.99 18.21 1.00
C ASP A 224 11.05 16.86 1.72
N PRO A 225 12.09 16.60 2.54
CA PRO A 225 12.12 15.40 3.36
C PRO A 225 10.99 15.53 4.37
N VAL A 226 9.88 14.86 4.12
CA VAL A 226 8.76 14.80 5.05
C VAL A 226 9.19 13.93 6.22
N ASN A 227 9.81 14.56 7.22
CA ASN A 227 10.23 13.94 8.47
C ASN A 227 9.06 13.67 9.45
N LYS A 228 7.80 13.81 9.01
CA LYS A 228 6.61 13.61 9.85
C LYS A 228 5.70 12.55 9.24
N CYS A 229 5.29 11.58 10.04
CA CYS A 229 4.26 10.62 9.63
C CYS A 229 2.94 11.35 9.38
N THR A 230 2.68 11.72 8.13
CA THR A 230 1.35 12.17 7.71
C THR A 230 0.48 10.95 7.54
N ILE A 231 -0.50 10.80 8.42
CA ILE A 231 -1.48 9.73 8.33
C ILE A 231 -2.36 10.00 7.13
N GLY A 232 -2.17 9.23 6.05
CA GLY A 232 -3.03 9.36 4.89
C GLY A 232 -4.43 8.81 5.16
N ASP A 233 -5.45 9.42 4.55
CA ASP A 233 -6.86 9.02 4.70
C ASP A 233 -7.10 7.51 4.48
N HIS A 234 -6.32 6.90 3.59
CA HIS A 234 -6.36 5.45 3.31
C HIS A 234 -6.03 4.59 4.54
N LYS A 235 -5.06 5.01 5.39
CA LYS A 235 -4.72 4.31 6.64
C LYS A 235 -5.85 4.49 7.67
N LEU A 236 -6.42 5.68 7.76
CA LEU A 236 -7.57 5.94 8.65
C LEU A 236 -8.79 5.07 8.26
N GLN A 237 -9.09 4.97 6.96
CA GLN A 237 -10.16 4.10 6.47
C GLN A 237 -9.92 2.63 6.82
N LEU A 238 -8.69 2.12 6.66
CA LEU A 238 -8.35 0.76 7.08
C LEU A 238 -8.58 0.53 8.57
N LEU A 239 -8.19 1.49 9.41
CA LEU A 239 -8.37 1.38 10.87
C LEU A 239 -9.83 1.33 11.31
N THR A 240 -10.77 1.90 10.54
CA THR A 240 -12.22 1.74 10.83
C THR A 240 -12.71 0.29 10.73
N HIS A 241 -11.95 -0.56 10.04
CA HIS A 241 -12.25 -1.98 9.88
C HIS A 241 -11.40 -2.87 10.79
N ALA A 242 -10.49 -2.32 11.59
CA ALA A 242 -9.68 -3.07 12.54
C ALA A 242 -10.56 -3.73 13.61
N GLU A 243 -10.13 -4.88 14.13
CA GLU A 243 -10.78 -5.47 15.30
C GLU A 243 -10.66 -4.52 16.51
N PRO A 244 -11.64 -4.49 17.42
CA PRO A 244 -11.59 -3.61 18.58
C PRO A 244 -10.41 -3.98 19.50
N LEU A 245 -9.81 -2.97 20.13
CA LEU A 245 -8.85 -3.21 21.20
C LEU A 245 -9.58 -3.85 22.40
N ILE A 246 -8.97 -4.87 22.97
CA ILE A 246 -9.39 -5.53 24.20
C ILE A 246 -9.19 -4.52 25.33
N GLN A 247 -10.27 -3.95 25.86
CA GLN A 247 -10.22 -2.86 26.83
C GLN A 247 -9.89 -3.32 28.26
N GLU A 248 -10.06 -4.62 28.57
CA GLU A 248 -9.89 -5.16 29.92
C GLU A 248 -8.80 -6.22 29.97
N GLU A 249 -8.01 -6.21 31.05
CA GLU A 249 -6.91 -7.16 31.25
C GLU A 249 -7.43 -8.61 31.19
N PRO A 250 -6.93 -9.45 30.27
CA PRO A 250 -7.41 -10.81 30.16
C PRO A 250 -7.05 -11.66 31.38
N ARG A 251 -8.06 -12.17 32.08
CA ARG A 251 -7.85 -13.15 33.17
C ARG A 251 -7.18 -14.45 32.72
N LYS A 252 -7.37 -14.83 31.44
CA LYS A 252 -6.77 -16.02 30.81
C LYS A 252 -6.18 -15.65 29.44
N PRO A 253 -4.97 -15.06 29.39
CA PRO A 253 -4.39 -14.48 28.18
C PRO A 253 -4.39 -15.43 26.98
N TRP A 254 -3.94 -16.68 27.16
CA TRP A 254 -3.87 -17.65 26.05
C TRP A 254 -5.24 -18.02 25.45
N ILE A 255 -6.32 -17.97 26.24
CA ILE A 255 -7.68 -18.23 25.73
C ILE A 255 -8.17 -17.01 24.97
N THR A 256 -7.94 -15.82 25.53
CA THR A 256 -8.32 -14.55 24.90
C THR A 256 -7.58 -14.35 23.59
N LEU A 257 -6.26 -14.61 23.53
CA LEU A 257 -5.48 -14.63 22.28
C LEU A 257 -6.11 -15.56 21.25
N LYS A 258 -6.35 -16.84 21.59
CA LYS A 258 -6.94 -17.81 20.65
C LYS A 258 -8.29 -17.37 20.10
N ARG A 259 -9.08 -16.64 20.89
CA ARG A 259 -10.35 -16.03 20.43
C ARG A 259 -10.07 -14.81 19.57
N ASN A 260 -9.17 -13.93 19.98
CA ASN A 260 -8.82 -12.70 19.27
C ASN A 260 -8.22 -12.98 17.89
N MET A 261 -7.36 -13.99 17.75
CA MET A 261 -6.78 -14.42 16.47
C MET A 261 -7.83 -14.74 15.40
N LYS A 262 -9.05 -15.14 15.79
CA LYS A 262 -10.15 -15.37 14.84
C LYS A 262 -10.81 -14.07 14.36
N ASN A 263 -10.62 -12.98 15.10
CA ASN A 263 -11.21 -11.67 14.84
C ASN A 263 -10.24 -10.72 14.15
N ILE A 264 -8.92 -10.98 14.22
CA ILE A 264 -7.88 -10.17 13.58
C ILE A 264 -8.23 -9.92 12.12
N LYS A 265 -8.20 -8.64 11.74
CA LYS A 265 -8.42 -8.19 10.37
C LYS A 265 -7.09 -7.87 9.74
N TYR A 266 -6.44 -8.90 9.20
CA TYR A 266 -5.15 -8.74 8.52
C TYR A 266 -5.27 -7.72 7.39
N LEU A 267 -4.30 -6.83 7.26
CA LEU A 267 -4.34 -5.77 6.23
C LEU A 267 -4.54 -6.34 4.81
N PRO A 268 -3.89 -7.45 4.39
CA PRO A 268 -4.11 -8.03 3.06
C PRO A 268 -5.48 -8.69 2.87
N THR A 269 -6.33 -8.74 3.90
CA THR A 269 -7.75 -9.11 3.74
C THR A 269 -8.66 -7.90 3.54
N LEU A 270 -8.15 -6.70 3.86
CA LEU A 270 -8.87 -5.44 3.77
C LEU A 270 -8.51 -4.65 2.51
N ALA A 271 -7.31 -4.83 1.97
CA ALA A 271 -6.81 -4.10 0.82
C ALA A 271 -5.93 -4.94 -0.10
N ASP A 272 -5.85 -4.53 -1.38
CA ASP A 272 -4.89 -5.08 -2.34
C ASP A 272 -3.48 -4.54 -2.05
N ILE A 273 -2.51 -5.43 -1.80
CA ILE A 273 -1.13 -5.05 -1.49
C ILE A 273 -0.19 -5.11 -2.71
N SER A 274 -0.72 -5.37 -3.91
CA SER A 274 0.06 -5.67 -5.12
C SER A 274 1.00 -4.55 -5.57
N PHE A 275 0.67 -3.29 -5.28
CA PHE A 275 1.47 -2.11 -5.68
C PHE A 275 2.54 -1.72 -4.66
N LYS A 276 3.18 -2.72 -4.06
CA LYS A 276 4.34 -2.56 -3.18
C LYS A 276 5.58 -3.15 -3.83
N ARG A 277 6.74 -2.53 -3.56
CA ARG A 277 8.02 -2.86 -4.19
C ARG A 277 8.61 -4.15 -3.66
N ASN A 278 8.77 -4.24 -2.34
CA ASN A 278 9.15 -5.46 -1.65
C ASN A 278 8.12 -5.78 -0.55
N TYR A 279 8.11 -7.04 -0.12
CA TYR A 279 7.29 -7.51 0.99
C TYR A 279 8.22 -8.01 2.07
N VAL A 280 8.12 -7.45 3.27
CA VAL A 280 9.10 -7.62 4.33
C VAL A 280 8.37 -8.02 5.61
N TYR A 281 8.89 -9.05 6.27
CA TYR A 281 8.45 -9.47 7.59
C TYR A 281 9.62 -9.37 8.57
N VAL A 282 9.41 -8.63 9.66
CA VAL A 282 10.40 -8.43 10.71
C VAL A 282 9.87 -9.03 12.01
N ASP A 283 10.55 -10.04 12.52
CA ASP A 283 10.24 -10.70 13.80
C ASP A 283 11.23 -10.20 14.87
N VAL A 284 10.77 -9.30 15.73
CA VAL A 284 11.57 -8.66 16.78
C VAL A 284 11.39 -9.43 18.09
N GLY A 285 12.45 -10.06 18.56
CA GLY A 285 12.37 -11.08 19.62
C GLY A 285 11.86 -12.40 19.06
N ALA A 286 12.54 -12.88 18.02
CA ALA A 286 12.07 -14.00 17.20
C ALA A 286 12.11 -15.36 17.92
N ARG A 287 12.93 -15.51 18.97
CA ARG A 287 13.18 -16.77 19.67
C ARG A 287 13.58 -17.87 18.67
N GLY A 288 12.93 -19.03 18.68
CA GLY A 288 13.14 -20.08 17.69
C GLY A 288 12.27 -19.91 16.45
N TYR A 289 12.68 -20.43 15.29
CA TYR A 289 11.95 -20.30 14.01
C TYR A 289 10.49 -20.77 14.13
N GLY A 290 10.21 -21.78 14.94
CA GLY A 290 8.85 -22.28 15.19
C GLY A 290 7.93 -21.34 16.00
N SER A 291 8.43 -20.29 16.64
CA SER A 291 7.65 -19.39 17.51
C SER A 291 6.63 -18.58 16.70
N SER A 292 7.07 -17.98 15.60
CA SER A 292 6.33 -16.96 14.86
C SER A 292 6.50 -17.14 13.35
N ILE A 293 7.72 -17.04 12.82
CA ILE A 293 8.01 -17.20 11.39
C ILE A 293 7.47 -18.52 10.83
N GLY A 294 7.89 -19.65 11.42
CA GLY A 294 7.54 -21.01 11.00
C GLY A 294 6.10 -21.42 11.35
N SER A 295 5.41 -20.65 12.19
CA SER A 295 4.07 -20.94 12.70
C SER A 295 3.02 -20.09 11.98
N TRP A 296 2.42 -19.11 12.65
CA TRP A 296 1.29 -18.33 12.16
C TRP A 296 1.65 -17.51 10.92
N PHE A 297 2.84 -16.89 10.88
CA PHE A 297 3.18 -16.00 9.76
C PHE A 297 3.26 -16.80 8.47
N ARG A 298 4.03 -17.89 8.41
CA ARG A 298 4.10 -18.71 7.20
C ARG A 298 2.80 -19.45 6.89
N LYS A 299 2.11 -20.01 7.90
CA LYS A 299 0.96 -20.91 7.68
C LYS A 299 -0.38 -20.20 7.51
N GLN A 300 -0.56 -19.00 8.08
CA GLN A 300 -1.86 -18.35 8.21
C GLN A 300 -1.91 -16.93 7.64
N TYR A 301 -0.82 -16.15 7.74
CA TYR A 301 -0.84 -14.77 7.25
C TYR A 301 -1.14 -14.70 5.74
N PRO A 302 -2.14 -13.92 5.30
CA PRO A 302 -2.61 -13.87 3.92
C PRO A 302 -1.66 -13.03 3.05
N LYS A 303 -0.80 -13.69 2.27
CA LYS A 303 0.28 -13.01 1.53
C LYS A 303 -0.12 -12.48 0.15
N GLN A 304 -1.37 -12.69 -0.28
CA GLN A 304 -1.82 -12.42 -1.66
C GLN A 304 -0.86 -12.95 -2.74
N ASN A 305 -0.28 -14.14 -2.51
CA ASN A 305 0.70 -14.77 -3.39
C ASN A 305 2.07 -14.03 -3.52
N HIS A 306 2.36 -13.08 -2.63
CA HIS A 306 3.66 -12.43 -2.56
C HIS A 306 4.69 -13.22 -1.73
N THR A 307 5.95 -13.10 -2.12
CA THR A 307 7.09 -13.68 -1.39
C THR A 307 7.67 -12.63 -0.47
N PHE A 308 7.79 -12.96 0.82
CA PHE A 308 8.32 -12.06 1.83
C PHE A 308 9.81 -12.31 2.08
N GLN A 309 10.57 -11.23 2.17
CA GLN A 309 11.89 -11.21 2.79
C GLN A 309 11.69 -11.24 4.31
N VAL A 310 12.34 -12.16 5.00
CA VAL A 310 12.11 -12.39 6.43
C VAL A 310 13.37 -12.07 7.22
N PHE A 311 13.24 -11.20 8.22
CA PHE A 311 14.28 -10.89 9.19
C PHE A 311 13.87 -11.43 10.56
N ALA A 312 14.76 -12.18 11.20
CA ALA A 312 14.62 -12.63 12.57
C ALA A 312 15.63 -11.85 13.43
N ILE A 313 15.16 -11.10 14.42
CA ILE A 313 16.03 -10.38 15.36
C ILE A 313 15.98 -11.14 16.69
N GLU A 314 17.11 -11.72 17.09
CA GLU A 314 17.19 -12.57 18.27
C GLU A 314 18.52 -12.40 18.99
N ALA A 315 18.45 -12.02 20.27
CA ALA A 315 19.61 -11.69 21.08
C ALA A 315 20.25 -12.91 21.75
N ASP A 316 19.46 -13.94 22.12
CA ASP A 316 19.96 -15.14 22.80
C ASP A 316 20.62 -16.11 21.79
N PRO A 317 21.93 -16.36 21.90
CA PRO A 317 22.63 -17.29 21.01
C PRO A 317 22.09 -18.72 21.02
N ALA A 318 21.33 -19.10 22.05
CA ALA A 318 20.70 -20.41 22.14
C ALA A 318 19.79 -20.74 20.94
N PHE A 319 19.22 -19.73 20.28
CA PHE A 319 18.30 -19.92 19.14
C PHE A 319 18.96 -19.73 17.76
N HIS A 320 20.18 -19.18 17.70
CA HIS A 320 20.82 -18.80 16.42
C HIS A 320 21.05 -19.99 15.48
N SER A 321 21.38 -21.16 16.04
CA SER A 321 21.63 -22.37 15.27
C SER A 321 20.39 -22.87 14.51
N GLU A 322 19.18 -22.59 15.00
CA GLU A 322 17.93 -22.96 14.33
C GLU A 322 17.76 -22.23 12.99
N TYR A 323 18.26 -20.99 12.90
CA TYR A 323 18.20 -20.17 11.71
C TYR A 323 19.29 -20.47 10.69
N ALA A 324 20.41 -21.08 11.10
CA ALA A 324 21.50 -21.43 10.17
C ALA A 324 21.03 -22.32 9.01
N ALA A 325 20.02 -23.18 9.25
CA ALA A 325 19.42 -24.04 8.23
C ALA A 325 18.33 -23.33 7.37
N LYS A 326 17.92 -22.11 7.70
CA LYS A 326 16.79 -21.39 7.09
C LYS A 326 17.28 -20.35 6.09
N LYS A 327 17.69 -20.78 4.90
CA LYS A 327 18.23 -19.90 3.83
C LYS A 327 17.31 -18.74 3.38
N ALA A 328 16.02 -18.80 3.69
CA ALA A 328 15.04 -17.76 3.36
C ALA A 328 14.81 -16.76 4.51
N VAL A 329 15.55 -16.86 5.61
CA VAL A 329 15.47 -15.98 6.78
C VAL A 329 16.84 -15.39 7.04
N THR A 330 16.89 -14.07 7.18
CA THR A 330 18.10 -13.35 7.60
C THR A 330 18.05 -13.18 9.11
N LEU A 331 18.95 -13.86 9.82
CA LEU A 331 19.13 -13.67 11.26
C LEU A 331 19.96 -12.41 11.53
N LEU A 332 19.46 -11.56 12.42
CA LEU A 332 20.16 -10.46 13.05
C LEU A 332 20.41 -10.84 14.51
N PRO A 333 21.63 -11.34 14.84
CA PRO A 333 21.97 -11.89 16.15
C PRO A 333 22.26 -10.78 17.18
N TYR A 334 21.31 -9.86 17.34
CA TYR A 334 21.43 -8.66 18.15
C TYR A 334 20.14 -8.40 18.92
N ALA A 335 20.25 -7.69 20.04
CA ALA A 335 19.09 -7.08 20.68
C ALA A 335 18.63 -5.83 19.90
N ALA A 336 17.34 -5.78 19.55
CA ALA A 336 16.73 -4.54 19.07
C ALA A 336 16.73 -3.51 20.20
N TRP A 337 17.31 -2.33 19.95
CA TRP A 337 17.42 -1.28 20.96
C TRP A 337 17.32 0.13 20.37
N VAL A 338 17.35 1.14 21.24
CA VAL A 338 17.21 2.54 20.86
C VAL A 338 18.50 3.17 20.32
N LYS A 339 19.64 2.48 20.47
CA LYS A 339 20.97 2.87 19.98
C LYS A 339 21.88 1.64 19.89
N ASN A 340 22.98 1.77 19.15
CA ASN A 340 24.04 0.76 19.19
C ASN A 340 24.69 0.74 20.59
N ASP A 341 24.68 -0.40 21.25
CA ASP A 341 25.20 -0.56 22.61
C ASP A 341 25.56 -2.01 22.93
N THR A 342 26.09 -2.26 24.11
CA THR A 342 26.24 -3.58 24.70
C THR A 342 25.37 -3.68 25.94
N LEU A 343 24.39 -4.57 25.93
CA LEU A 343 23.36 -4.66 26.96
C LEU A 343 23.56 -5.87 27.86
N SER A 344 23.15 -5.72 29.12
CA SER A 344 23.02 -6.84 30.05
C SER A 344 21.68 -7.54 29.83
N PHE A 345 21.75 -8.80 29.45
CA PHE A 345 20.63 -9.66 29.10
C PHE A 345 20.49 -10.76 30.14
N GLU A 346 19.42 -10.71 30.93
CA GLU A 346 19.11 -11.66 31.99
C GLU A 346 18.16 -12.73 31.47
N ILE A 347 18.54 -14.00 31.64
CA ILE A 347 17.70 -15.14 31.29
C ILE A 347 17.10 -15.68 32.58
N ASN A 348 15.86 -15.29 32.83
CA ASN A 348 15.14 -15.65 34.05
C ASN A 348 14.50 -17.04 33.88
N ALA A 349 14.63 -17.90 34.89
CA ALA A 349 13.65 -18.95 35.11
C ALA A 349 12.46 -18.31 35.85
N ASP A 350 11.24 -18.55 35.40
CA ASP A 350 10.05 -18.03 36.09
C ASP A 350 10.05 -18.49 37.57
N PRO A 351 9.79 -17.61 38.55
CA PRO A 351 9.73 -17.99 39.97
C PRO A 351 8.72 -19.10 40.20
N GLY A 352 9.16 -20.22 40.79
CA GLY A 352 8.32 -21.41 41.03
C GLY A 352 8.15 -22.37 39.84
N LYS A 353 8.84 -22.12 38.71
CA LYS A 353 8.88 -23.00 37.53
C LYS A 353 10.29 -23.51 37.21
N GLU A 354 11.16 -23.56 38.22
CA GLU A 354 12.54 -24.03 38.10
C GLU A 354 12.62 -25.46 37.52
N ASP A 355 11.65 -26.32 37.85
CA ASP A 355 11.58 -27.68 37.33
C ASP A 355 10.84 -27.80 35.97
N GLU A 356 9.95 -26.86 35.63
CA GLU A 356 9.35 -26.79 34.29
C GLU A 356 10.31 -26.21 33.24
N ALA A 357 11.19 -25.28 33.64
CA ALA A 357 12.28 -24.78 32.81
C ALA A 357 13.28 -25.90 32.41
N LYS A 358 13.41 -26.94 33.26
CA LYS A 358 14.17 -28.16 32.95
C LYS A 358 13.44 -29.11 31.99
N ALA A 359 12.11 -29.04 31.90
CA ALA A 359 11.29 -29.93 31.06
C ALA A 359 10.92 -29.32 29.68
N HIS A 360 10.84 -28.00 29.55
CA HIS A 360 10.37 -27.31 28.32
C HIS A 360 11.34 -26.28 27.72
N GLY A 361 12.58 -26.19 28.23
CA GLY A 361 13.64 -25.38 27.64
C GLY A 361 13.72 -23.96 28.22
N ARG A 362 14.96 -23.52 28.40
CA ARG A 362 15.48 -22.18 28.78
C ARG A 362 14.45 -21.04 28.80
N GLY A 363 14.45 -20.28 29.90
CA GLY A 363 13.57 -19.13 30.13
C GLY A 363 13.71 -17.98 29.11
N MET A 364 12.83 -16.99 29.21
CA MET A 364 12.82 -15.84 28.30
C MET A 364 13.84 -14.79 28.77
N GLY A 365 14.61 -14.27 27.81
CA GLY A 365 15.68 -13.34 28.09
C GLY A 365 15.22 -11.89 28.00
N ARG A 366 15.72 -11.05 28.91
CA ARG A 366 15.26 -9.67 29.08
C ARG A 366 16.43 -8.71 29.26
N ILE A 367 16.32 -7.53 28.65
CA ILE A 367 17.25 -6.42 28.85
C ILE A 367 16.98 -5.77 30.22
N ARG A 368 18.02 -5.57 31.04
CA ARG A 368 17.91 -4.79 32.29
C ARG A 368 18.64 -3.44 32.20
N PRO A 369 18.05 -2.35 32.72
CA PRO A 369 18.82 -1.19 33.15
C PRO A 369 19.69 -1.57 34.37
N MET A 370 20.90 -1.01 34.47
CA MET A 370 22.00 -1.43 35.36
C MET A 370 21.72 -1.51 36.89
N ALA A 371 20.51 -1.28 37.39
CA ALA A 371 20.20 -1.25 38.82
C ALA A 371 19.14 -2.31 39.22
N GLY A 372 19.59 -3.42 39.82
CA GLY A 372 18.69 -4.39 40.47
C GLY A 372 19.39 -5.68 40.94
N LYS A 373 18.87 -6.29 42.02
CA LYS A 373 19.37 -7.56 42.59
C LYS A 373 19.39 -8.66 41.51
N MET A 374 20.50 -9.41 41.48
CA MET A 374 20.80 -10.44 40.49
C MET A 374 20.14 -11.77 40.87
N SER A 375 19.25 -12.29 40.02
CA SER A 375 18.70 -13.63 40.18
C SER A 375 18.48 -14.27 38.80
N GLY A 376 19.56 -14.68 38.13
CA GLY A 376 19.49 -15.30 36.80
C GLY A 376 20.87 -15.36 36.11
N GLU A 377 20.94 -16.08 34.98
CA GLU A 377 22.12 -16.04 34.11
C GLU A 377 22.13 -14.70 33.35
N VAL A 378 23.09 -13.82 33.68
CA VAL A 378 23.27 -12.54 33.00
C VAL A 378 24.37 -12.67 31.96
N ARG A 379 24.06 -12.29 30.72
CA ARG A 379 24.99 -12.30 29.59
C ARG A 379 25.07 -10.92 28.96
N SER A 380 26.22 -10.60 28.40
CA SER A 380 26.41 -9.40 27.61
C SER A 380 26.01 -9.70 26.16
N VAL A 381 25.09 -8.94 25.58
CA VAL A 381 24.66 -9.10 24.19
C VAL A 381 24.85 -7.81 23.40
N PRO A 382 25.27 -7.87 22.13
CA PRO A 382 25.34 -6.69 21.29
C PRO A 382 23.92 -6.22 20.92
N ALA A 383 23.72 -4.92 20.94
CA ALA A 383 22.47 -4.27 20.59
C ALA A 383 22.67 -3.24 19.48
N PHE A 384 21.63 -3.01 18.69
CA PHE A 384 21.66 -2.07 17.57
C PHE A 384 20.48 -1.10 17.61
N ASP A 385 20.67 0.08 17.02
CA ASP A 385 19.58 1.03 16.78
C ASP A 385 18.60 0.44 15.76
N PHE A 386 17.48 -0.06 16.28
CA PHE A 386 16.46 -0.73 15.48
C PHE A 386 15.79 0.24 14.49
N ALA A 387 15.55 1.48 14.90
CA ALA A 387 14.90 2.48 14.07
C ALA A 387 15.78 2.88 12.88
N GLU A 388 17.08 3.10 13.12
CA GLU A 388 18.04 3.39 12.06
C GLU A 388 18.23 2.21 11.09
N TRP A 389 18.25 0.98 11.61
CA TRP A 389 18.29 -0.21 10.77
C TRP A 389 17.04 -0.32 9.88
N LEU A 390 15.85 -0.10 10.43
CA LEU A 390 14.60 -0.16 9.66
C LEU A 390 14.63 0.86 8.51
N LYS A 391 15.00 2.11 8.78
CA LYS A 391 15.11 3.19 7.77
C LYS A 391 16.13 2.92 6.68
N ARG A 392 17.16 2.09 6.95
CA ARG A 392 18.16 1.66 5.95
C ARG A 392 17.73 0.44 5.15
N THR A 393 16.76 -0.31 5.66
CA THR A 393 16.39 -1.63 5.12
C THR A 393 15.15 -1.56 4.25
N VAL A 394 14.19 -0.70 4.60
CA VAL A 394 12.90 -0.57 3.90
C VAL A 394 12.59 0.89 3.58
N SER A 395 11.65 1.09 2.67
CA SER A 395 11.15 2.38 2.21
C SER A 395 9.62 2.42 2.23
N GLU A 396 9.01 3.59 2.03
CA GLU A 396 7.54 3.74 1.96
C GLU A 396 6.89 2.95 0.80
N GLN A 397 7.70 2.57 -0.20
CA GLN A 397 7.24 1.73 -1.31
C GLN A 397 7.17 0.25 -0.94
N ASP A 398 7.75 -0.16 0.18
CA ASP A 398 7.73 -1.54 0.64
C ASP A 398 6.48 -1.82 1.50
N TYR A 399 6.11 -3.10 1.57
CA TYR A 399 5.06 -3.61 2.44
C TYR A 399 5.70 -4.25 3.67
N VAL A 400 5.52 -3.68 4.84
CA VAL A 400 6.24 -4.09 6.05
C VAL A 400 5.27 -4.58 7.12
N VAL A 401 5.46 -5.84 7.49
CA VAL A 401 4.75 -6.49 8.59
C VAL A 401 5.75 -6.74 9.70
N MET A 402 5.44 -6.30 10.91
CA MET A 402 6.31 -6.47 12.08
C MET A 402 5.61 -7.24 13.18
N LYS A 403 6.30 -8.21 13.79
CA LYS A 403 5.91 -8.77 15.10
C LYS A 403 6.95 -8.35 16.13
N MET A 404 6.51 -7.91 17.30
CA MET A 404 7.37 -7.48 18.39
C MET A 404 6.94 -8.11 19.71
N ASP A 405 7.91 -8.71 20.40
CA ASP A 405 7.79 -9.41 21.67
C ASP A 405 9.20 -9.43 22.28
N VAL A 406 9.51 -8.42 23.09
CA VAL A 406 10.87 -8.10 23.51
C VAL A 406 10.99 -7.95 25.02
N GLU A 407 10.08 -8.59 25.75
CA GLU A 407 10.16 -8.75 27.20
C GLU A 407 10.26 -7.42 27.98
N GLY A 408 9.50 -6.41 27.56
CA GLY A 408 9.34 -5.15 28.30
C GLY A 408 10.00 -3.93 27.66
N THR A 409 10.85 -4.11 26.64
CA THR A 409 11.49 -2.99 25.94
C THR A 409 10.61 -2.39 24.84
N GLU A 410 9.35 -2.81 24.72
CA GLU A 410 8.38 -2.21 23.81
C GLU A 410 8.21 -0.70 24.11
N PHE A 411 8.27 -0.34 25.39
CA PHE A 411 8.15 1.03 25.89
C PHE A 411 9.38 1.90 25.63
N ASP A 412 10.50 1.32 25.21
CA ASP A 412 11.66 2.06 24.71
C ASP A 412 11.64 2.14 23.18
N LEU A 413 11.35 1.00 22.53
CA LEU A 413 11.42 0.85 21.08
C LEU A 413 10.29 1.59 20.36
N ILE A 414 9.04 1.49 20.81
CA ILE A 414 7.92 2.13 20.13
C ILE A 414 8.04 3.66 20.15
N PRO A 415 8.33 4.33 21.30
CA PRO A 415 8.62 5.76 21.29
C PRO A 415 9.79 6.14 20.38
N ARG A 416 10.88 5.35 20.37
CA ARG A 416 11.99 5.58 19.44
C ARG A 416 11.57 5.52 17.96
N LEU A 417 10.67 4.60 17.60
CA LEU A 417 10.12 4.53 16.24
C LEU A 417 9.27 5.75 15.88
N PHE A 418 8.54 6.30 16.85
CA PHE A 418 7.83 7.57 16.69
C PHE A 418 8.78 8.75 16.51
N ASP A 419 9.75 8.91 17.41
CA ASP A 419 10.68 10.03 17.43
C ASP A 419 11.52 10.13 16.15
N THR A 420 11.86 8.98 15.56
CA THR A 420 12.69 8.89 14.35
C THR A 420 11.89 8.92 13.04
N GLY A 421 10.56 8.85 13.13
CA GLY A 421 9.65 8.65 12.00
C GLY A 421 9.70 7.25 11.39
N ALA A 422 10.49 6.32 11.95
CA ALA A 422 10.59 4.95 11.42
C ALA A 422 9.26 4.18 11.50
N ILE A 423 8.37 4.56 12.42
CA ILE A 423 7.02 3.97 12.54
C ILE A 423 6.20 4.10 11.26
N CYS A 424 6.44 5.14 10.45
CA CYS A 424 5.78 5.37 9.16
C CYS A 424 5.96 4.20 8.18
N LEU A 425 7.10 3.50 8.29
CA LEU A 425 7.52 2.44 7.37
C LEU A 425 6.80 1.11 7.65
N ILE A 426 6.04 1.03 8.74
CA ILE A 426 5.35 -0.19 9.17
C ILE A 426 3.89 -0.10 8.74
N ASP A 427 3.44 -1.06 7.93
CA ASP A 427 2.04 -1.13 7.47
C ASP A 427 1.17 -1.90 8.48
N GLU A 428 1.70 -2.96 9.09
CA GLU A 428 0.96 -3.84 10.03
C GLU A 428 1.86 -4.32 11.18
N LEU A 429 1.37 -4.24 12.41
CA LEU A 429 2.13 -4.55 13.63
C LEU A 429 1.39 -5.56 14.52
N PHE A 430 2.08 -6.63 14.92
CA PHE A 430 1.65 -7.59 15.93
C PHE A 430 2.50 -7.37 17.17
N LEU A 431 1.91 -6.82 18.23
CA LEU A 431 2.66 -6.41 19.42
C LEU A 431 2.21 -7.21 20.64
N GLU A 432 3.15 -7.93 21.26
CA GLU A 432 3.01 -8.44 22.61
C GLU A 432 3.55 -7.40 23.59
N CYS A 433 2.64 -6.78 24.35
CA CYS A 433 3.01 -5.78 25.34
C CYS A 433 3.17 -6.43 26.72
N HIS A 434 4.31 -6.17 27.35
CA HIS A 434 4.69 -6.77 28.63
C HIS A 434 4.42 -5.83 29.82
N TYR A 435 3.66 -6.32 30.79
CA TYR A 435 3.18 -5.57 31.96
C TYR A 435 3.00 -6.47 33.19
N ASN A 436 2.81 -5.85 34.36
CA ASN A 436 2.63 -6.54 35.65
C ASN A 436 1.27 -7.24 35.74
N ARG A 437 1.27 -8.55 35.45
CA ARG A 437 0.07 -9.41 35.48
C ARG A 437 -0.28 -9.85 36.90
N TRP A 438 -1.55 -10.19 37.12
CA TRP A 438 -1.98 -10.84 38.36
C TRP A 438 -1.28 -12.18 38.61
N GLN A 439 -0.81 -12.41 39.83
CA GLN A 439 -0.17 -13.65 40.20
C GLN A 439 -1.19 -14.76 40.46
N LYS A 440 -0.94 -15.96 39.92
CA LYS A 440 -1.83 -17.12 40.14
C LYS A 440 -1.77 -17.64 41.58
N CYS A 441 -0.61 -17.58 42.23
CA CYS A 441 -0.40 -18.07 43.58
C CYS A 441 -1.08 -17.21 44.65
N CYS A 442 -1.24 -15.92 44.35
CA CYS A 442 -1.29 -14.88 45.35
C CYS A 442 -2.38 -13.86 44.94
N PRO A 443 -3.67 -14.15 45.25
CA PRO A 443 -4.78 -13.30 44.85
C PRO A 443 -4.62 -11.86 45.37
N GLY A 444 -4.79 -10.88 44.48
CA GLY A 444 -4.61 -9.46 44.81
C GLY A 444 -3.17 -8.95 44.65
N GLU A 445 -2.21 -9.83 44.37
CA GLU A 445 -0.84 -9.44 44.10
C GLU A 445 -0.54 -9.45 42.59
N ARG A 446 0.21 -8.44 42.12
CA ARG A 446 0.74 -8.38 40.75
C ARG A 446 2.18 -8.88 40.73
N SER A 447 2.62 -9.43 39.60
CA SER A 447 4.02 -9.81 39.42
C SER A 447 4.87 -8.54 39.41
N PRO A 448 6.04 -8.52 40.06
CA PRO A 448 6.98 -7.41 39.96
C PRO A 448 7.88 -7.55 38.71
N LYS A 449 7.47 -8.34 37.71
CA LYS A 449 8.35 -8.70 36.58
C LYS A 449 8.65 -7.47 35.74
N TYR A 450 7.68 -6.60 35.46
CA TYR A 450 7.83 -5.39 34.67
C TYR A 450 7.55 -4.15 35.51
N GLN A 451 7.60 -2.97 34.90
CA GLN A 451 7.23 -1.72 35.57
C GLN A 451 5.86 -1.22 35.11
N ASN A 452 5.41 -1.68 33.94
CA ASN A 452 4.22 -1.18 33.28
C ASN A 452 2.95 -1.91 33.72
N THR A 453 1.82 -1.24 33.52
CA THR A 453 0.46 -1.69 33.76
C THR A 453 -0.23 -2.10 32.46
N TYR A 454 -1.41 -2.71 32.57
CA TYR A 454 -2.20 -3.02 31.39
C TYR A 454 -2.70 -1.76 30.67
N ASP A 455 -3.06 -0.73 31.44
CA ASP A 455 -3.58 0.52 30.89
C ASP A 455 -2.51 1.25 30.06
N GLU A 456 -1.26 1.27 30.52
CA GLU A 456 -0.13 1.79 29.72
C GLU A 456 0.08 1.00 28.42
N CYS A 457 -0.16 -0.31 28.42
CA CYS A 457 -0.18 -1.08 27.16
C CYS A 457 -1.32 -0.62 26.24
N LEU A 458 -2.53 -0.39 26.77
CA LEU A 458 -3.66 0.10 25.97
C LEU A 458 -3.43 1.48 25.39
N GLU A 459 -2.79 2.38 26.14
CA GLU A 459 -2.38 3.69 25.65
C GLU A 459 -1.38 3.53 24.49
N LEU A 460 -0.41 2.61 24.61
CA LEU A 460 0.53 2.31 23.54
C LEU A 460 -0.15 1.77 22.27
N PHE A 461 -1.11 0.85 22.42
CA PHE A 461 -1.91 0.36 21.28
C PHE A 461 -2.76 1.47 20.65
N SER A 462 -3.33 2.34 21.47
CA SER A 462 -4.16 3.44 21.01
C SER A 462 -3.33 4.46 20.23
N SER A 463 -2.15 4.85 20.74
CA SER A 463 -1.25 5.78 20.04
C SER A 463 -0.78 5.24 18.69
N LEU A 464 -0.51 3.93 18.61
CA LEU A 464 -0.17 3.26 17.35
C LEU A 464 -1.31 3.36 16.34
N ARG A 465 -2.56 3.09 16.74
CA ARG A 465 -3.72 3.25 15.85
C ARG A 465 -3.96 4.70 15.47
N GLU A 466 -3.88 5.61 16.42
CA GLU A 466 -4.00 7.05 16.19
C GLU A 466 -2.93 7.58 15.22
N SER A 467 -1.79 6.89 15.09
CA SER A 467 -0.72 7.20 14.14
C SER A 467 -0.88 6.56 12.75
N GLY A 468 -1.97 5.81 12.52
CA GLY A 468 -2.21 5.14 11.24
C GLY A 468 -1.64 3.73 11.13
N VAL A 469 -1.01 3.18 12.17
CA VAL A 469 -0.47 1.82 12.14
C VAL A 469 -1.55 0.84 12.54
N LEU A 470 -1.80 -0.16 11.69
CA LEU A 470 -2.71 -1.25 12.02
C LEU A 470 -2.01 -2.19 13.01
N VAL A 471 -2.26 -1.96 14.31
CA VAL A 471 -1.72 -2.80 15.38
C VAL A 471 -2.74 -3.81 15.92
N HIS A 472 -2.26 -5.03 16.14
CA HIS A 472 -2.96 -6.16 16.71
C HIS A 472 -2.37 -6.55 18.08
N GLN A 473 -3.22 -6.72 19.08
CA GLN A 473 -2.82 -7.23 20.40
C GLN A 473 -2.44 -8.71 20.33
N TRP A 474 -1.16 -9.01 20.57
CA TRP A 474 -0.53 -10.33 20.52
C TRP A 474 -0.09 -10.80 21.92
N TRP A 475 -0.03 -12.11 22.18
CA TRP A 475 0.21 -12.70 23.52
C TRP A 475 0.83 -14.10 23.45
#